data_AF-A0A5D0R1Y8-F1
#
_entry.id   AF-A0A5D0R1Y8-F1
#
_cell.length_a   1.000
_cell.length_b   1.000
_cell.length_c   1.000
_cell.angle_alpha   90.00
_cell.angle_beta   90.00
_cell.angle_gamma   90.00
#
_symmetry.space_group_name_H-M   'P 1'
#
loop_
_entity.id
_entity.type
_entity.pdbx_description
1 polymer ?
#
loop_
_entity_poly.entity_id
_entity_poly.type
_entity_poly.pdbx_seq_one_letter_code
_entity_poly.pdbx_strand_id
1 'polypeptide(L)'
;MTHEVSKNNPLLCDIETGMCDTTEENSNTPSKSNKQSKEKSVKLIYYTDPICSSCWGVEPQLRKLKLEYGNAVEIDYRMGGLLPDWNYSSGGISGPADVASHWEEVSIHYEMPIDGDLWLENPMDSSYPSSIALKAAQLQDSEKTVLYMREIREMMFLKKKNMAKWENLTIAAKDVGLDVA
;
A
#
# COMPACT_ATOMS: atom_id res chain seq x y z
N MET A 1 27.05 20.69 29.04
CA MET A 1 25.66 21.14 28.87
C MET A 1 24.79 19.90 28.81
N THR A 2 24.10 19.62 29.90
CA THR A 2 23.18 18.49 30.04
C THR A 2 21.91 18.82 29.27
N HIS A 3 21.69 18.16 28.13
CA HIS A 3 20.42 18.26 27.42
C HIS A 3 19.38 17.46 28.19
N GLU A 4 18.49 18.16 28.89
CA GLU A 4 17.25 17.59 29.40
C GLU A 4 16.38 17.17 28.21
N VAL A 5 16.29 15.86 28.00
CA VAL A 5 15.33 15.29 27.06
C VAL A 5 13.95 15.40 27.69
N SER A 6 13.09 16.21 27.08
CA SER A 6 11.67 16.34 27.37
C SER A 6 11.03 14.97 27.61
N LYS A 7 10.55 14.77 28.84
CA LYS A 7 10.13 13.48 29.41
C LYS A 7 8.68 13.12 29.05
N ASN A 8 8.27 13.38 27.81
CA ASN A 8 6.92 13.08 27.33
C ASN A 8 6.87 12.70 25.83
N ASN A 9 7.89 12.00 25.33
CA ASN A 9 7.76 11.28 24.07
C ASN A 9 7.31 9.84 24.38
N PRO A 10 6.07 9.43 24.02
CA PRO A 10 5.60 8.07 24.23
C PRO A 10 6.32 7.02 23.37
N LEU A 11 7.20 7.45 22.46
CA LEU A 11 8.01 6.59 21.60
C LEU A 11 9.47 6.64 22.06
N LEU A 12 9.95 5.52 22.61
CA LEU A 12 11.36 5.31 22.93
C LEU A 12 12.01 4.65 21.71
N CYS A 13 12.57 5.46 20.82
CA CYS A 13 13.25 4.98 19.61
C CYS A 13 14.76 4.88 19.80
N ASP A 14 15.32 3.71 19.48
CA ASP A 14 16.74 3.48 19.35
C ASP A 14 17.19 3.83 17.92
N ILE A 15 18.17 4.73 17.82
CA ILE A 15 18.61 5.30 16.54
C ILE A 15 19.61 4.38 15.81
N GLU A 16 20.32 3.50 16.52
CA GLU A 16 21.30 2.59 15.91
C GLU A 16 20.63 1.35 15.31
N THR A 17 19.61 0.83 15.98
CA THR A 17 18.84 -0.34 15.54
C THR A 17 17.61 0.03 14.70
N GLY A 18 17.13 1.27 14.83
CA GLY A 18 15.90 1.73 14.19
C GLY A 18 14.61 1.14 14.80
N MET A 19 14.69 0.57 16.01
CA MET A 19 13.55 0.01 16.73
C MET A 19 12.92 1.06 17.64
N CYS A 20 11.59 1.17 17.62
CA CYS A 20 10.83 1.99 18.56
C CYS A 20 9.98 1.11 19.46
N ASP A 21 10.09 1.32 20.77
CA ASP A 21 9.27 0.61 21.74
C ASP A 21 8.01 1.43 22.07
N THR A 22 6.91 0.73 22.33
CA THR A 22 5.67 1.31 22.85
C THR A 22 5.58 0.98 24.33
N THR A 23 5.09 1.91 25.16
CA THR A 23 5.20 1.86 26.63
C THR A 23 4.44 0.72 27.33
N GLU A 24 3.96 -0.30 26.61
CA GLU A 24 3.14 -1.39 27.14
C GLU A 24 3.95 -2.50 27.85
N GLU A 25 5.27 -2.60 27.68
CA GLU A 25 6.02 -3.77 28.19
C GLU A 25 6.61 -3.67 29.61
N ASN A 26 6.51 -2.53 30.31
CA ASN A 26 7.08 -2.39 31.66
C ASN A 26 6.04 -2.28 32.79
N SER A 27 5.22 -3.33 32.97
CA SER A 27 4.54 -3.54 34.27
C SER A 27 4.56 -5.02 34.69
N ASN A 28 5.50 -5.35 35.59
CA ASN A 28 5.47 -6.58 36.38
C ASN A 28 4.18 -6.64 37.22
N THR A 29 3.13 -7.24 36.66
CA THR A 29 1.88 -7.55 37.39
C THR A 29 1.28 -8.85 36.84
N PRO A 30 0.79 -9.77 37.69
CA PRO A 30 0.47 -11.13 37.28
C PRO A 30 -0.79 -11.16 36.40
N SER A 31 -0.66 -11.86 35.27
CA SER A 31 -1.72 -12.45 34.43
C SER A 31 -3.12 -11.87 34.63
N LYS A 32 -3.39 -10.71 34.01
CA LYS A 32 -4.76 -10.29 33.71
C LYS A 32 -4.98 -10.46 32.22
N SER A 33 -5.95 -11.32 31.88
CA SER A 33 -6.59 -11.51 30.59
C SER A 33 -6.20 -10.49 29.51
N ASN A 34 -5.68 -10.97 28.38
CA ASN A 34 -5.59 -10.25 27.10
C ASN A 34 -6.96 -9.65 26.76
N LYS A 35 -7.27 -8.46 27.30
CA LYS A 35 -8.22 -7.55 26.70
C LYS A 35 -7.40 -6.73 25.73
N GLN A 36 -7.31 -7.22 24.49
CA GLN A 36 -6.99 -6.36 23.36
C GLN A 36 -7.84 -5.09 23.52
N SER A 37 -7.18 -3.94 23.60
CA SER A 37 -7.85 -2.65 23.47
C SER A 37 -8.70 -2.72 22.21
N LYS A 38 -10.01 -2.53 22.36
CA LYS A 38 -10.99 -2.77 21.29
C LYS A 38 -10.87 -1.73 20.16
N GLU A 39 -10.14 -0.65 20.42
CA GLU A 39 -9.91 0.44 19.48
C GLU A 39 -8.42 0.70 19.34
N LYS A 40 -7.96 0.74 18.09
CA LYS A 40 -6.59 1.08 17.75
C LYS A 40 -6.37 2.56 18.07
N SER A 41 -5.22 2.89 18.66
CA SER A 41 -4.93 4.24 19.15
C SER A 41 -4.62 5.25 18.05
N VAL A 42 -4.20 4.78 16.86
CA VAL A 42 -3.81 5.64 15.73
C VAL A 42 -4.51 5.19 14.45
N LYS A 43 -5.12 6.14 13.74
CA LYS A 43 -5.67 5.93 12.40
C LYS A 43 -4.79 6.59 11.34
N LEU A 44 -4.18 5.78 10.48
CA LEU A 44 -3.38 6.19 9.33
C LEU A 44 -4.25 6.18 8.07
N ILE A 45 -4.50 7.36 7.49
CA ILE A 45 -5.18 7.46 6.18
C ILE A 45 -4.12 7.42 5.09
N TYR A 46 -4.11 6.35 4.30
CA TYR A 46 -3.15 6.15 3.23
C TYR A 46 -3.82 6.34 1.87
N TYR A 47 -3.52 7.47 1.22
CA TYR A 47 -3.93 7.72 -0.16
C TYR A 47 -2.98 6.99 -1.11
N THR A 48 -3.57 6.23 -2.02
CA THR A 48 -2.82 5.36 -2.92
C THR A 48 -3.59 5.16 -4.22
N ASP A 49 -2.93 4.58 -5.22
CA ASP A 49 -3.57 4.16 -6.46
C ASP A 49 -3.01 2.78 -6.86
N PRO A 50 -3.82 1.88 -7.47
CA PRO A 50 -3.32 0.57 -7.89
C PRO A 50 -2.17 0.64 -8.89
N ILE A 51 -2.12 1.67 -9.75
CA ILE A 51 -1.10 1.77 -10.81
C ILE A 51 0.13 2.62 -10.41
N CYS A 52 0.13 3.18 -9.20
CA CYS A 52 1.17 4.08 -8.71
C CYS A 52 2.46 3.31 -8.35
N SER A 53 3.55 3.56 -9.09
CA SER A 53 4.86 2.92 -8.87
C SER A 53 5.47 3.26 -7.50
N SER A 54 5.45 4.53 -7.09
CA SER A 54 5.93 4.92 -5.75
C SER A 54 5.10 4.28 -4.62
N CYS A 55 3.81 4.04 -4.87
CA CYS A 55 2.93 3.39 -3.91
C CYS A 55 3.21 1.88 -3.78
N TRP A 56 3.70 1.26 -4.85
CA TRP A 56 4.27 -0.08 -4.81
C TRP A 56 5.60 -0.10 -4.06
N GLY A 57 6.46 0.89 -4.33
CA GLY A 57 7.75 1.08 -3.64
C GLY A 57 7.63 1.18 -2.12
N VAL A 58 6.60 1.86 -1.60
CA VAL A 58 6.40 2.02 -0.14
C VAL A 58 5.75 0.81 0.54
N GLU A 59 5.24 -0.16 -0.24
CA GLU A 59 4.46 -1.28 0.30
C GLU A 59 5.23 -2.14 1.34
N PRO A 60 6.53 -2.44 1.18
CA PRO A 60 7.31 -3.13 2.21
C PRO A 60 7.34 -2.37 3.55
N GLN A 61 7.42 -1.04 3.51
CA GLN A 61 7.45 -0.21 4.71
C GLN A 61 6.09 -0.19 5.41
N LEU A 62 4.99 -0.14 4.66
CA LEU A 62 3.64 -0.28 5.22
C LEU A 62 3.41 -1.66 5.85
N ARG A 63 3.95 -2.73 5.24
CA ARG A 63 3.90 -4.08 5.82
C ARG A 63 4.72 -4.18 7.09
N LYS A 64 5.94 -3.61 7.12
CA LYS A 64 6.77 -3.52 8.33
C LYS A 64 6.03 -2.78 9.44
N LEU A 65 5.44 -1.62 9.14
CA LEU A 65 4.62 -0.85 10.09
C LEU A 65 3.46 -1.69 10.65
N LYS A 66 2.75 -2.43 9.80
CA LYS A 66 1.63 -3.30 10.23
C LYS A 66 2.10 -4.49 11.07
N LEU A 67 3.29 -5.03 10.82
CA LEU A 67 3.86 -6.12 11.62
C LEU A 67 4.30 -5.64 13.00
N GLU A 68 4.96 -4.49 13.08
CA GLU A 68 5.49 -3.94 14.34
C GLU A 68 4.39 -3.29 15.20
N TYR A 69 3.47 -2.54 14.59
CA TYR A 69 2.49 -1.72 15.31
C TYR A 69 1.04 -2.03 14.96
N GLY A 70 0.76 -3.22 14.39
CA GLY A 70 -0.58 -3.61 13.93
C GLY A 70 -1.66 -3.59 15.01
N ASN A 71 -1.28 -3.73 16.28
CA ASN A 71 -2.20 -3.63 17.42
C ASN A 71 -2.60 -2.17 17.74
N ALA A 72 -1.76 -1.20 17.39
CA ALA A 72 -1.97 0.23 17.67
C ALA A 72 -2.43 1.03 16.44
N VAL A 73 -2.12 0.57 15.23
CA VAL A 73 -2.36 1.32 13.98
C VAL A 73 -3.45 0.68 13.11
N GLU A 74 -4.45 1.47 12.75
CA GLU A 74 -5.43 1.15 11.70
C GLU A 74 -5.04 1.87 10.41
N ILE A 75 -4.91 1.14 9.30
CA ILE A 75 -4.60 1.73 7.99
C ILE A 75 -5.89 1.77 7.16
N ASP A 76 -6.34 2.98 6.83
CA ASP A 76 -7.51 3.25 6.00
C ASP A 76 -7.05 3.64 4.59
N TYR A 77 -7.19 2.72 3.64
CA TYR A 77 -6.78 2.89 2.25
C TYR A 77 -7.80 3.72 1.46
N ARG A 78 -7.32 4.79 0.81
CA ARG A 78 -8.14 5.69 -0.01
C ARG A 78 -7.58 5.79 -1.42
N MET A 79 -8.44 5.58 -2.42
CA MET A 79 -8.04 5.67 -3.83
C MET A 79 -7.90 7.15 -4.22
N GLY A 80 -6.71 7.52 -4.70
CA GLY A 80 -6.39 8.87 -5.13
C GLY A 80 -6.87 9.18 -6.56
N GLY A 81 -6.95 8.18 -7.44
CA GLY A 81 -7.33 8.37 -8.84
C GLY A 81 -6.22 9.04 -9.64
N LEU A 82 -5.09 8.34 -9.79
CA LEU A 82 -3.85 8.87 -10.38
C LEU A 82 -4.00 9.29 -11.85
N LEU A 83 -4.62 8.45 -12.67
CA LEU A 83 -4.70 8.65 -14.12
C LEU A 83 -6.16 8.57 -14.58
N PRO A 84 -6.85 9.71 -14.74
CA PRO A 84 -8.20 9.74 -15.31
C PRO A 84 -8.18 9.30 -16.78
N ASP A 85 -7.33 9.95 -17.58
CA ASP A 85 -7.05 9.70 -18.99
C ASP A 85 -5.68 10.30 -19.38
N TRP A 86 -5.27 10.16 -20.64
CA TRP A 86 -4.02 10.72 -21.17
C TRP A 86 -4.10 12.21 -21.57
N ASN A 87 -5.20 12.92 -21.30
CA ASN A 87 -5.16 14.39 -21.27
C ASN A 87 -4.44 14.90 -20.00
N TYR A 88 -4.08 13.98 -19.10
CA TYR A 88 -3.23 14.21 -17.96
C TYR A 88 -1.76 14.37 -18.37
N SER A 89 -1.12 15.44 -17.90
CA SER A 89 0.34 15.59 -17.96
C SER A 89 0.86 16.10 -16.62
N SER A 90 1.75 15.35 -15.98
CA SER A 90 2.39 15.74 -14.73
C SER A 90 3.74 15.04 -14.59
N GLY A 91 4.71 15.69 -13.92
CA GLY A 91 6.00 15.08 -13.60
C GLY A 91 6.84 14.65 -14.81
N GLY A 92 6.62 15.23 -16.00
CA GLY A 92 7.32 14.85 -17.24
C GLY A 92 6.73 13.63 -17.95
N ILE A 93 5.62 13.07 -17.45
CA ILE A 93 4.89 11.99 -18.10
C ILE A 93 3.78 12.60 -18.94
N SER A 94 3.82 12.32 -20.24
CA SER A 94 2.82 12.77 -21.22
C SER A 94 2.15 11.63 -21.98
N GLY A 95 2.66 10.40 -21.83
CA GLY A 95 2.10 9.22 -22.46
C GLY A 95 2.64 7.90 -21.89
N PRO A 96 2.13 6.76 -22.36
CA PRO A 96 2.54 5.44 -21.90
C PRO A 96 4.06 5.19 -21.99
N ALA A 97 4.69 5.61 -23.08
CA ALA A 97 6.12 5.37 -23.31
C ALA A 97 7.01 6.05 -22.24
N ASP A 98 6.61 7.22 -21.75
CA ASP A 98 7.32 7.92 -20.67
C ASP A 98 7.21 7.15 -19.34
N VAL A 99 6.09 6.43 -19.14
CA VAL A 99 5.90 5.60 -17.94
C VAL A 99 6.80 4.37 -17.94
N ALA A 100 7.02 3.76 -19.11
CA ALA A 100 7.88 2.58 -19.23
C ALA A 100 9.31 2.85 -18.73
N SER A 101 9.93 3.94 -19.20
CA SER A 101 11.28 4.33 -18.78
C SER A 101 11.32 4.75 -17.31
N HIS A 102 10.31 5.48 -16.85
CA HIS A 102 10.19 5.87 -15.45
C HIS A 102 10.07 4.65 -14.51
N TRP A 103 9.33 3.62 -14.93
CA TRP A 103 9.12 2.40 -14.15
C TRP A 103 10.41 1.59 -13.95
N GLU A 104 11.31 1.58 -14.93
CA GLU A 104 12.64 0.98 -14.80
C GLU A 104 13.50 1.71 -13.75
N GLU A 105 13.54 3.04 -13.82
CA GLU A 105 14.28 3.89 -12.89
C GLU A 105 13.80 3.68 -11.44
N VAL A 106 12.48 3.72 -11.22
CA VAL A 106 11.91 3.58 -9.88
C VAL A 106 12.00 2.14 -9.34
N SER A 107 12.07 1.13 -10.21
CA SER A 107 12.30 -0.25 -9.79
C SER A 107 13.64 -0.40 -9.07
N ILE A 108 14.68 0.18 -9.65
CA ILE A 108 16.03 0.22 -9.08
C ILE A 108 16.03 1.07 -7.81
N HIS A 109 15.42 2.25 -7.86
CA HIS A 109 15.42 3.18 -6.73
C HIS A 109 14.74 2.62 -5.47
N TYR A 110 13.60 1.95 -5.62
CA TYR A 110 12.84 1.39 -4.50
C TYR A 110 13.22 -0.07 -4.18
N GLU A 111 14.11 -0.69 -4.96
CA GLU A 111 14.45 -2.12 -4.86
C GLU A 111 13.20 -3.02 -4.94
N MET A 112 12.22 -2.60 -5.74
CA MET A 112 10.94 -3.29 -5.91
C MET A 112 10.76 -3.64 -7.37
N PRO A 113 10.53 -4.91 -7.72
CA PRO A 113 10.45 -5.33 -9.11
C PRO A 113 9.26 -4.70 -9.82
N ILE A 114 9.54 -4.10 -10.97
CA ILE A 114 8.55 -3.50 -11.87
C ILE A 114 8.98 -3.80 -13.31
N ASP A 115 8.09 -4.39 -14.10
CA ASP A 115 8.26 -4.59 -15.53
C ASP A 115 7.52 -3.47 -16.29
N GLY A 116 8.31 -2.53 -16.83
CA GLY A 116 7.83 -1.36 -17.56
C GLY A 116 7.24 -1.67 -18.94
N ASP A 117 7.54 -2.85 -19.52
CA ASP A 117 7.13 -3.18 -20.90
C ASP A 117 5.61 -3.25 -21.06
N LEU A 118 4.86 -3.40 -19.97
CA LEU A 118 3.39 -3.29 -19.98
C LEU A 118 2.92 -2.03 -20.71
N TRP A 119 3.60 -0.91 -20.52
CA TRP A 119 3.24 0.37 -21.12
C TRP A 119 3.60 0.49 -22.60
N LEU A 120 4.47 -0.39 -23.10
CA LEU A 120 4.83 -0.48 -24.52
C LEU A 120 3.96 -1.51 -25.26
N GLU A 121 3.59 -2.60 -24.58
CA GLU A 121 2.89 -3.73 -25.16
C GLU A 121 1.35 -3.61 -25.09
N ASN A 122 0.81 -3.21 -23.93
CA ASN A 122 -0.64 -3.21 -23.68
C ASN A 122 -1.00 -2.16 -22.60
N PRO A 123 -0.76 -0.87 -22.87
CA PRO A 123 -0.91 0.21 -21.89
C PRO A 123 -2.34 0.36 -21.39
N MET A 124 -2.48 0.88 -20.18
CA MET A 124 -3.78 1.27 -19.63
C MET A 124 -4.15 2.69 -20.07
N ASP A 125 -5.43 2.91 -20.34
CA ASP A 125 -5.94 4.25 -20.65
C ASP A 125 -6.30 5.05 -19.39
N SER A 126 -6.50 4.37 -18.26
CA SER A 126 -6.94 4.98 -17.00
C SER A 126 -6.62 4.07 -15.80
N SER A 127 -6.38 4.65 -14.62
CA SER A 127 -6.28 3.93 -13.34
C SER A 127 -7.65 3.69 -12.68
N TYR A 128 -8.69 4.34 -13.18
CA TYR A 128 -10.00 4.37 -12.54
C TYR A 128 -10.66 2.99 -12.48
N PRO A 129 -10.63 2.12 -13.51
CA PRO A 129 -11.24 0.80 -13.42
C PRO A 129 -10.65 -0.02 -12.26
N SER A 130 -9.33 0.00 -12.08
CA SER A 130 -8.68 -0.71 -10.96
C SER A 130 -9.06 -0.09 -9.61
N SER A 131 -9.10 1.24 -9.52
CA SER A 131 -9.51 1.95 -8.30
C SER A 131 -10.97 1.67 -7.92
N ILE A 132 -11.87 1.65 -8.90
CA ILE A 132 -13.29 1.32 -8.71
C ILE A 132 -13.44 -0.14 -8.26
N ALA A 133 -12.73 -1.07 -8.91
CA ALA A 133 -12.75 -2.47 -8.52
C ALA A 133 -12.26 -2.66 -7.08
N LEU A 134 -11.23 -1.92 -6.65
CA LEU A 134 -10.77 -1.95 -5.26
C LEU A 134 -11.84 -1.44 -4.29
N LYS A 135 -12.56 -0.37 -4.65
CA LYS A 135 -13.68 0.13 -3.85
C LYS A 135 -14.82 -0.86 -3.79
N ALA A 136 -15.12 -1.59 -4.88
CA ALA A 136 -16.11 -2.65 -4.89
C ALA A 136 -15.71 -3.82 -3.98
N ALA A 137 -14.44 -4.26 -4.02
CA ALA A 137 -13.91 -5.25 -3.10
C ALA A 137 -14.04 -4.81 -1.63
N GLN A 138 -13.81 -3.52 -1.36
CA GLN A 138 -13.93 -2.95 0.00
C GLN A 138 -15.35 -2.97 0.54
N LEU A 139 -16.36 -2.96 -0.32
CA LEU A 139 -17.76 -3.14 0.08
C LEU A 139 -18.08 -4.59 0.44
N GLN A 140 -17.34 -5.56 -0.10
CA GLN A 140 -17.51 -6.98 0.24
C GLN A 140 -16.77 -7.33 1.53
N ASP A 141 -15.47 -7.00 1.62
CA ASP A 141 -14.61 -7.39 2.73
C ASP A 141 -13.34 -6.52 2.78
N SER A 142 -13.13 -5.83 3.91
CA SER A 142 -12.00 -4.91 4.08
C SER A 142 -10.65 -5.61 4.18
N GLU A 143 -10.58 -6.84 4.69
CA GLU A 143 -9.34 -7.62 4.77
C GLU A 143 -8.97 -8.19 3.41
N LYS A 144 -9.93 -8.79 2.70
CA LYS A 144 -9.72 -9.27 1.32
C LYS A 144 -9.39 -8.14 0.36
N THR A 145 -9.83 -6.92 0.62
CA THR A 145 -9.42 -5.75 -0.19
C THR A 145 -7.93 -5.51 -0.19
N VAL A 146 -7.26 -5.72 0.95
CA VAL A 146 -5.80 -5.57 1.04
C VAL A 146 -5.11 -6.66 0.21
N LEU A 147 -5.63 -7.89 0.27
CA LEU A 147 -5.15 -9.00 -0.57
C LEU A 147 -5.41 -8.73 -2.05
N TYR A 148 -6.57 -8.19 -2.40
CA TYR A 148 -6.95 -7.85 -3.77
C TYR A 148 -6.05 -6.75 -4.34
N MET A 149 -5.78 -5.70 -3.56
CA MET A 149 -4.84 -4.64 -3.96
C MET A 149 -3.46 -5.21 -4.26
N ARG A 150 -3.00 -6.15 -3.42
CA ARG A 150 -1.72 -6.85 -3.62
C ARG A 150 -1.73 -7.65 -4.93
N GLU A 151 -2.75 -8.46 -5.18
CA GLU A 151 -2.83 -9.27 -6.41
C GLU A 151 -2.89 -8.40 -7.65
N ILE A 152 -3.69 -7.33 -7.66
CA ILE A 152 -3.74 -6.37 -8.79
C ILE A 152 -2.34 -5.81 -9.08
N ARG A 153 -1.63 -5.38 -8.04
CA ARG A 153 -0.29 -4.82 -8.18
C ARG A 153 0.71 -5.84 -8.70
N GLU A 154 0.72 -7.05 -8.16
CA GLU A 154 1.61 -8.11 -8.64
C GLU A 154 1.30 -8.50 -10.10
N MET A 155 0.02 -8.62 -10.46
CA MET A 155 -0.39 -8.88 -11.85
C MET A 155 0.08 -7.78 -12.80
N MET A 156 0.04 -6.53 -12.37
CA MET A 156 0.46 -5.40 -13.18
C MET A 156 1.98 -5.26 -13.26
N PHE A 157 2.64 -5.08 -12.11
CA PHE A 157 4.06 -4.79 -12.01
C PHE A 157 4.95 -5.99 -12.33
N LEU A 158 4.48 -7.23 -12.12
CA LEU A 158 5.32 -8.43 -12.31
C LEU A 158 4.87 -9.29 -13.49
N LYS A 159 3.57 -9.28 -13.83
CA LYS A 159 2.99 -10.18 -14.85
C LYS A 159 2.50 -9.44 -16.10
N LYS A 160 2.78 -8.13 -16.22
CA LYS A 160 2.36 -7.26 -17.34
C LYS A 160 0.89 -7.38 -17.71
N LYS A 161 0.01 -7.47 -16.71
CA LYS A 161 -1.44 -7.49 -16.94
C LYS A 161 -1.98 -6.07 -16.88
N ASN A 162 -2.71 -5.71 -17.92
CA ASN A 162 -3.45 -4.46 -17.98
C ASN A 162 -4.64 -4.55 -17.00
N MET A 163 -4.52 -3.87 -15.87
CA MET A 163 -5.52 -3.91 -14.80
C MET A 163 -6.67 -2.92 -15.00
N ALA A 164 -6.75 -2.27 -16.16
CA ALA A 164 -7.95 -1.57 -16.61
C ALA A 164 -8.98 -2.53 -17.26
N LYS A 165 -8.56 -3.76 -17.59
CA LYS A 165 -9.43 -4.78 -18.21
C LYS A 165 -10.20 -5.58 -17.17
N TRP A 166 -11.50 -5.71 -17.38
CA TRP A 166 -12.43 -6.41 -16.48
C TRP A 166 -12.04 -7.87 -16.24
N GLU A 167 -11.55 -8.55 -17.27
CA GLU A 167 -11.17 -9.96 -17.21
C GLU A 167 -10.03 -10.18 -16.22
N ASN A 168 -9.02 -9.30 -16.23
CA ASN A 168 -7.88 -9.39 -15.30
C ASN A 168 -8.29 -9.07 -13.86
N LEU A 169 -9.15 -8.05 -13.67
CA LEU A 169 -9.69 -7.69 -12.36
C LEU A 169 -10.53 -8.85 -11.77
N THR A 170 -11.34 -9.50 -12.60
CA THR A 170 -12.17 -10.64 -12.20
C THR A 170 -11.31 -11.83 -11.75
N ILE A 171 -10.22 -12.11 -12.48
CA ILE A 171 -9.25 -13.16 -12.10
C ILE A 171 -8.64 -12.84 -10.74
N ALA A 172 -8.10 -11.63 -10.56
CA ALA A 172 -7.53 -11.21 -9.28
C ALA A 172 -8.54 -11.31 -8.12
N ALA A 173 -9.81 -10.96 -8.36
CA ALA A 173 -10.84 -11.00 -7.34
C ALA A 173 -11.16 -12.44 -6.92
N LYS A 174 -11.24 -13.35 -7.89
CA LYS A 174 -11.43 -14.78 -7.65
C LYS A 174 -10.25 -15.38 -6.87
N ASP A 175 -9.01 -15.00 -7.19
CA ASP A 175 -7.81 -15.55 -6.56
C ASP A 175 -7.71 -15.21 -5.07
N VAL A 176 -8.27 -14.06 -4.65
CA VAL A 176 -8.35 -13.65 -3.24
C VAL A 176 -9.68 -14.00 -2.57
N GLY A 177 -10.54 -14.74 -3.26
CA GLY A 177 -11.81 -15.24 -2.73
C GLY A 177 -12.90 -14.18 -2.54
N LEU A 178 -12.90 -13.12 -3.35
CA LEU A 178 -14.03 -12.19 -3.46
C LEU A 178 -15.16 -12.81 -4.29
N ASP A 179 -16.37 -12.31 -4.10
CA ASP A 179 -17.52 -12.69 -4.91
C ASP A 179 -17.46 -12.00 -6.28
N VAL A 180 -17.60 -12.80 -7.34
CA VAL A 180 -17.51 -12.41 -8.75
C VAL A 180 -18.79 -12.73 -9.53
N ALA A 181 -19.83 -13.23 -8.85
CA ALA A 181 -21.10 -13.68 -9.44
C ALA A 181 -22.16 -12.58 -9.51
#